data_AF-A0A8C4E7T3-F1
#
_entry.id   AF-A0A8C4E7T3-F1
#
_cell.length_a   1.000
_cell.length_b   1.000
_cell.length_c   1.000
_cell.angle_alpha   90.00
_cell.angle_beta   90.00
_cell.angle_gamma   90.00
#
_symmetry.space_group_name_H-M   'P 1'
#
loop_
_entity.id
_entity.type
_entity.pdbx_description
1 polymer ?
#
loop_
_entity_poly.entity_id
_entity_poly.type
_entity_poly.pdbx_seq_one_letter_code
_entity_poly.pdbx_strand_id
1 'polypeptide(L)'
;CALQVLERGGPYPQVILPEFGGYWIEDPEAPPPPAPPPTSLEIPLEEEEEEEEDRTPGDYGYRLEEISEAARAYRKHFLGREHLNFSCSASSLGNLLLSVRHEEEKDQESLHVIIRSRMKSVYHRLSLTELHPVDPTHLSLSLSICLSVCPQASQLIVNYDEHEVNNTFKFGVIYQRFGQVSEEELFRNNEETPAFTEFLQLLGDTVELQDFKGFRGGLDVSHGQTGSQSVYTVHRQQEIMFHVSTKLPFTEGDTQQLQRKRHIGNDIVAVVFQEEATPFVPDMIASNFLHAFILVQVEAPGSGGPSYKVSVTAREDVPQFGPPLPNPAVFRKGPEFREFLLTKLINGELACYKSDRFARLEERTRAALLDSLHDELQRRSQSMLGLTSGLEEEGRAENGHAHGGLLESIKVCVLLSHSQPVKVCRCDLRETLGDSVS
;
A
#
# COMPACT_ATOMS: atom_id res chain seq x y z
N CYS A 1 11.22 -32.35 5.77
CA CYS A 1 12.08 -31.90 4.66
C CYS A 1 13.44 -31.30 5.11
N ALA A 2 13.52 -30.18 5.85
CA ALA A 2 14.79 -29.50 6.17
C ALA A 2 15.82 -30.36 6.96
N LEU A 3 15.39 -31.08 8.02
CA LEU A 3 16.26 -32.01 8.76
C LEU A 3 16.93 -33.05 7.86
N GLN A 4 16.17 -33.64 6.92
CA GLN A 4 16.68 -34.64 5.99
C GLN A 4 17.73 -34.05 5.03
N VAL A 5 17.63 -32.76 4.69
CA VAL A 5 18.62 -32.07 3.86
C VAL A 5 19.91 -31.84 4.66
N LEU A 6 19.81 -31.45 5.93
CA LEU A 6 20.97 -31.35 6.81
C LEU A 6 21.69 -32.69 7.00
N GLU A 7 20.94 -33.79 7.15
CA GLU A 7 21.50 -35.15 7.30
C GLU A 7 22.25 -35.65 6.06
N ARG A 8 21.91 -35.17 4.86
CA ARG A 8 22.56 -35.58 3.60
C ARG A 8 23.92 -34.93 3.35
N GLY A 9 24.26 -33.87 4.11
CA GLY A 9 25.47 -33.09 3.90
C GLY A 9 25.35 -32.06 2.77
N GLY A 10 26.19 -31.02 2.83
CA GLY A 10 26.10 -29.86 1.93
C GLY A 10 26.51 -30.13 0.47
N PRO A 11 26.29 -29.16 -0.44
CA PRO A 11 25.81 -27.79 -0.18
C PRO A 11 24.32 -27.72 0.14
N TYR A 12 23.94 -26.85 1.08
CA TYR A 12 22.55 -26.67 1.49
C TYR A 12 21.87 -25.58 0.66
N PRO A 13 20.67 -25.83 0.10
CA PRO A 13 19.85 -24.76 -0.47
C PRO A 13 19.40 -23.79 0.64
N GLN A 14 19.35 -22.50 0.34
CA GLN A 14 18.95 -21.48 1.31
C GLN A 14 17.44 -21.57 1.60
N VAL A 15 16.63 -21.86 0.57
CA VAL A 15 15.18 -22.08 0.68
C VAL A 15 14.81 -23.46 0.13
N ILE A 16 13.90 -24.13 0.82
CA ILE A 16 13.23 -25.35 0.40
C ILE A 16 11.72 -25.07 0.42
N LEU A 17 11.05 -25.35 -0.71
CA LEU A 17 9.60 -25.23 -0.77
C LEU A 17 8.91 -26.33 0.05
N PRO A 18 7.76 -26.04 0.69
CA PRO A 18 6.97 -27.06 1.38
C PRO A 18 6.54 -28.20 0.44
N GLU A 19 6.39 -29.41 0.98
CA GLU A 19 6.04 -30.61 0.22
C GLU A 19 4.69 -30.50 -0.49
N PHE A 20 3.77 -29.68 0.04
CA PHE A 20 2.43 -29.47 -0.51
C PHE A 20 2.31 -28.18 -1.34
N GLY A 21 3.42 -27.51 -1.66
CA GLY A 21 3.43 -26.27 -2.43
C GLY A 21 3.03 -25.04 -1.62
N GLY A 22 2.42 -24.05 -2.28
CA GLY A 22 1.91 -22.82 -1.65
C GLY A 22 2.90 -21.65 -1.59
N TYR A 23 4.13 -21.81 -2.06
CA TYR A 23 5.16 -20.77 -2.13
C TYR A 23 5.96 -20.84 -3.43
N TRP A 24 6.44 -19.69 -3.90
CA TRP A 24 7.45 -19.57 -4.95
C TRP A 24 8.80 -19.13 -4.37
N ILE A 25 9.87 -19.36 -5.12
CA ILE A 25 11.22 -18.81 -4.87
C ILE A 25 11.55 -17.90 -6.06
N GLU A 26 12.05 -16.70 -5.81
CA GLU A 26 12.46 -15.79 -6.88
C GLU A 26 13.62 -16.40 -7.67
N ASP A 27 13.46 -16.46 -8.99
CA ASP A 27 14.50 -16.88 -9.91
C ASP A 27 15.27 -15.65 -10.38
N PRO A 28 16.59 -15.53 -10.07
CA PRO A 28 17.41 -14.42 -10.56
C PRO A 28 17.54 -14.35 -12.08
N GLU A 29 17.19 -15.42 -12.80
CA GLU A 29 17.17 -15.45 -14.27
C GLU A 29 15.79 -15.13 -14.87
N ALA A 30 14.75 -14.97 -14.04
CA ALA A 30 13.43 -14.58 -14.52
C ALA A 30 13.48 -13.15 -15.08
N PRO A 31 12.76 -12.86 -16.17
CA PRO A 31 12.59 -11.50 -16.64
C PRO A 31 11.98 -10.64 -15.53
N PRO A 32 12.36 -9.35 -15.41
CA PRO A 32 11.80 -8.47 -14.40
C PRO A 32 10.26 -8.47 -14.50
N PRO A 33 9.54 -8.31 -13.37
CA PRO A 33 8.09 -8.26 -13.40
C PRO A 33 7.66 -7.19 -14.41
N PRO A 34 6.66 -7.47 -15.26
CA PRO A 34 6.18 -6.49 -16.22
C PRO A 34 5.81 -5.22 -15.47
N ALA A 35 6.31 -4.07 -15.94
CA ALA A 35 5.85 -2.79 -15.45
C ALA A 35 4.30 -2.79 -15.52
N PRO A 36 3.61 -2.26 -14.50
CA PRO A 36 2.16 -2.17 -14.56
C PRO A 36 1.78 -1.51 -15.89
N PRO A 37 0.80 -2.05 -16.63
CA PRO A 37 0.34 -1.39 -17.84
C PRO A 37 -0.04 0.05 -17.48
N PRO A 38 0.29 1.05 -18.32
CA PRO A 38 -0.14 2.42 -18.08
C PRO A 38 -1.66 2.39 -17.87
N THR A 39 -2.15 2.97 -16.78
CA THR A 39 -3.59 2.96 -16.44
C THR A 39 -4.34 4.04 -17.22
N SER A 40 -3.96 4.19 -18.48
CA SER A 40 -4.39 5.23 -19.40
C SER A 40 -4.08 4.71 -20.80
N LEU A 41 -4.99 4.97 -21.74
CA LEU A 41 -4.65 5.06 -23.16
C LEU A 41 -3.62 6.18 -23.30
N GLU A 42 -2.36 5.91 -22.97
CA GLU A 42 -1.27 6.86 -23.19
C GLU A 42 -0.84 6.68 -24.64
N ILE A 43 -1.21 7.65 -25.46
CA ILE A 43 -0.42 8.01 -26.63
C ILE A 43 1.02 8.20 -26.11
N PRO A 44 2.05 7.67 -26.79
CA PRO A 44 3.43 7.90 -26.37
C PRO A 44 3.67 9.41 -26.45
N LEU A 45 3.62 10.09 -25.31
CA LEU A 45 4.39 11.30 -25.15
C LEU A 45 5.82 10.82 -25.31
N GLU A 46 6.49 11.39 -26.30
CA GLU A 46 7.94 11.31 -26.44
C GLU A 46 8.52 11.36 -25.04
N GLU A 47 9.35 10.37 -24.70
CA GLU A 47 10.19 10.40 -23.52
C GLU A 47 10.81 11.81 -23.52
N GLU A 48 10.23 12.74 -22.75
CA GLU A 48 10.97 13.87 -22.27
C GLU A 48 12.05 13.16 -21.48
N GLU A 49 13.22 13.04 -22.11
CA GLU A 49 14.46 12.70 -21.47
C GLU A 49 14.45 13.53 -20.19
N GLU A 50 14.05 12.92 -19.07
CA GLU A 50 14.26 13.51 -17.76
C GLU A 50 15.76 13.72 -17.74
N GLU A 51 16.15 14.98 -17.97
CA GLU A 51 17.53 15.41 -18.02
C GLU A 51 18.24 14.71 -16.86
N GLU A 52 19.38 14.07 -17.14
CA GLU A 52 20.24 13.43 -16.13
C GLU A 52 20.84 14.48 -15.16
N GLU A 53 20.00 15.29 -14.53
CA GLU A 53 20.36 16.45 -13.72
C GLU A 53 19.55 16.50 -12.42
N ASP A 54 19.29 15.37 -11.74
CA ASP A 54 19.21 15.35 -10.26
C ASP A 54 19.28 13.95 -9.63
N ARG A 55 20.24 13.10 -10.04
CA ARG A 55 20.50 11.87 -9.27
C ARG A 55 21.11 12.24 -7.92
N THR A 56 20.27 12.28 -6.88
CA THR A 56 20.75 12.43 -5.50
C THR A 56 21.81 11.37 -5.18
N PRO A 57 22.89 11.71 -4.45
CA PRO A 57 23.92 10.74 -4.09
C PRO A 57 23.30 9.55 -3.33
N GLY A 58 23.34 8.35 -3.91
CA GLY A 58 22.73 7.15 -3.34
C GLY A 58 21.51 6.60 -4.08
N ASP A 59 21.10 7.19 -5.21
CA ASP A 59 20.06 6.61 -6.05
C ASP A 59 20.60 5.49 -6.94
N TYR A 60 20.38 4.23 -6.52
CA TYR A 60 20.76 3.02 -7.26
C TYR A 60 19.70 2.60 -8.30
N GLY A 61 18.69 3.43 -8.56
CA GLY A 61 17.61 3.14 -9.50
C GLY A 61 16.52 2.20 -8.97
N TYR A 62 16.58 1.80 -7.69
CA TYR A 62 15.54 1.02 -7.04
C TYR A 62 14.32 1.90 -6.75
N ARG A 63 13.15 1.53 -7.28
CA ARG A 63 11.90 2.27 -7.11
C ARG A 63 10.91 1.51 -6.23
N LEU A 64 10.16 2.25 -5.41
CA LEU A 64 9.01 1.69 -4.71
C LEU A 64 7.90 1.43 -5.74
N GLU A 65 7.26 0.27 -5.64
CA GLU A 65 6.08 -0.03 -6.45
C GLU A 65 4.94 0.91 -6.06
N GLU A 66 4.20 1.41 -7.05
CA GLU A 66 3.24 2.48 -6.83
C GLU A 66 2.05 2.03 -5.97
N ILE A 67 1.76 2.85 -4.96
CA ILE A 67 0.45 2.92 -4.32
C ILE A 67 -0.49 3.60 -5.32
N SER A 68 -1.72 3.08 -5.44
CA SER A 68 -2.79 3.60 -6.30
C SER A 68 -2.71 5.12 -6.52
N GLU A 69 -2.43 5.55 -7.76
CA GLU A 69 -2.33 6.98 -8.11
C GLU A 69 -3.60 7.74 -7.68
N ALA A 70 -4.74 7.08 -7.77
CA ALA A 70 -6.03 7.60 -7.35
C ALA A 70 -6.06 8.07 -5.89
N ALA A 71 -5.32 7.40 -4.99
CA ALA A 71 -5.27 7.73 -3.57
C ALA A 71 -4.61 9.10 -3.31
N ARG A 72 -3.69 9.54 -4.18
CA ARG A 72 -3.00 10.85 -4.08
C ARG A 72 -3.55 11.90 -5.03
N ALA A 73 -4.24 11.47 -6.09
CA ALA A 73 -4.73 12.35 -7.14
C ALA A 73 -5.65 13.46 -6.61
N TYR A 74 -6.50 13.17 -5.62
CA TYR A 74 -7.42 14.18 -5.08
C TYR A 74 -6.69 15.33 -4.39
N ARG A 75 -5.70 15.04 -3.53
CA ARG A 75 -4.86 16.07 -2.92
C ARG A 75 -4.07 16.86 -3.96
N LYS A 76 -3.48 16.16 -4.93
CA LYS A 76 -2.62 16.78 -5.95
C LYS A 76 -3.39 17.68 -6.92
N HIS A 77 -4.55 17.23 -7.38
CA HIS A 77 -5.26 17.87 -8.50
C HIS A 77 -6.57 18.57 -8.11
N PHE A 78 -7.22 18.24 -6.98
CA PHE A 78 -8.57 18.72 -6.65
C PHE A 78 -8.62 19.62 -5.42
N LEU A 79 -7.90 19.25 -4.35
CA LEU A 79 -7.97 19.94 -3.07
C LEU A 79 -7.52 21.41 -3.20
N GLY A 80 -8.37 22.34 -2.78
CA GLY A 80 -8.13 23.78 -2.87
C GLY A 80 -8.36 24.39 -4.26
N ARG A 81 -8.81 23.60 -5.24
CA ARG A 81 -9.13 24.05 -6.61
C ARG A 81 -10.64 23.90 -6.88
N GLU A 82 -11.16 24.60 -7.88
CA GLU A 82 -12.57 24.44 -8.29
C GLU A 82 -12.79 23.06 -8.90
N HIS A 83 -13.78 22.32 -8.37
CA HIS A 83 -14.12 20.97 -8.82
C HIS A 83 -15.52 20.59 -8.35
N LEU A 84 -16.08 19.52 -8.90
CA LEU A 84 -17.38 18.97 -8.55
C LEU A 84 -17.24 17.55 -7.99
N ASN A 85 -18.07 17.22 -7.01
CA ASN A 85 -18.16 15.88 -6.44
C ASN A 85 -19.60 15.37 -6.57
N PHE A 86 -19.77 14.14 -7.03
CA PHE A 86 -21.07 13.52 -7.24
C PHE A 86 -21.13 12.18 -6.51
N SER A 87 -22.15 12.03 -5.67
CA SER A 87 -22.51 10.75 -5.07
C SER A 87 -23.50 10.03 -5.98
N CYS A 88 -23.32 8.72 -6.14
CA CYS A 88 -24.22 7.89 -6.92
C CYS A 88 -24.43 6.54 -6.25
N SER A 89 -25.65 6.00 -6.32
CA SER A 89 -25.94 4.65 -5.89
C SER A 89 -26.52 3.88 -7.06
N ALA A 90 -26.02 2.67 -7.29
CA ALA A 90 -26.51 1.76 -8.32
C ALA A 90 -26.81 0.40 -7.68
N SER A 91 -27.94 -0.22 -8.06
CA SER A 91 -28.36 -1.50 -7.48
C SER A 91 -27.35 -2.65 -7.66
N SER A 92 -26.51 -2.59 -8.71
CA SER A 92 -25.50 -3.61 -9.00
C SER A 92 -24.06 -3.24 -8.59
N LEU A 93 -23.73 -1.95 -8.45
CA LEU A 93 -22.37 -1.48 -8.17
C LEU A 93 -22.20 -0.93 -6.74
N GLY A 94 -23.31 -0.75 -6.01
CA GLY A 94 -23.32 -0.10 -4.71
C GLY A 94 -23.13 1.41 -4.81
N ASN A 95 -22.54 1.99 -3.76
CA ASN A 95 -22.21 3.41 -3.70
C ASN A 95 -20.97 3.73 -4.53
N LEU A 96 -21.04 4.84 -5.26
CA LEU A 96 -19.99 5.39 -6.10
C LEU A 96 -19.80 6.87 -5.76
N LEU A 97 -18.54 7.32 -5.76
CA LEU A 97 -18.22 8.74 -5.60
C LEU A 97 -17.30 9.20 -6.73
N LEU A 98 -17.79 10.18 -7.48
CA LEU A 98 -17.12 10.76 -8.64
C LEU A 98 -16.61 12.15 -8.29
N SER A 99 -15.36 12.46 -8.61
CA SER A 99 -14.81 13.81 -8.55
C SER A 99 -14.35 14.23 -9.94
N VAL A 100 -14.77 15.41 -10.40
CA VAL A 100 -14.43 15.94 -11.72
C VAL A 100 -13.89 17.36 -11.60
N ARG A 101 -12.77 17.62 -12.26
CA ARG A 101 -12.18 18.95 -12.36
C ARG A 101 -11.76 19.22 -13.80
N HIS A 102 -12.14 20.40 -14.30
CA HIS A 102 -11.64 20.94 -15.55
C HIS A 102 -10.36 21.75 -15.29
N GLU A 103 -9.36 21.58 -16.16
CA GLU A 103 -8.11 22.34 -16.14
C GLU A 103 -7.78 22.80 -17.57
N GLU A 104 -7.60 24.10 -17.73
CA GLU A 104 -7.22 24.75 -18.99
C GLU A 104 -5.81 25.32 -18.83
N GLU A 105 -4.86 24.81 -19.63
CA GLU A 105 -3.48 25.29 -19.63
C GLU A 105 -2.98 25.46 -21.07
N LYS A 106 -2.58 26.69 -21.45
CA LYS A 106 -1.93 27.01 -22.73
C LYS A 106 -2.60 26.34 -23.96
N ASP A 107 -3.92 26.52 -24.13
CA ASP A 107 -4.72 25.97 -25.24
C ASP A 107 -4.95 24.44 -25.19
N GLN A 108 -4.57 23.77 -24.09
CA GLN A 108 -4.93 22.39 -23.81
C GLN A 108 -5.98 22.33 -22.69
N GLU A 109 -7.13 21.75 -23.00
CA GLU A 109 -8.20 21.48 -22.04
C GLU A 109 -8.12 20.02 -21.58
N SER A 110 -8.01 19.81 -20.27
CA SER A 110 -7.97 18.49 -19.67
C SER A 110 -9.01 18.33 -18.57
N LEU A 111 -9.52 17.11 -18.44
CA LEU A 111 -10.49 16.71 -17.43
C LEU A 111 -9.86 15.69 -16.49
N HIS A 112 -9.71 16.08 -15.23
CA HIS A 112 -9.33 15.15 -14.18
C HIS A 112 -10.58 14.49 -13.63
N VAL A 113 -10.57 13.16 -13.59
CA VAL A 113 -11.69 12.34 -13.13
C VAL A 113 -11.19 11.31 -12.13
N ILE A 114 -11.80 11.27 -10.94
CA ILE A 114 -11.58 10.19 -9.96
C ILE A 114 -12.91 9.47 -9.73
N ILE A 115 -12.91 8.15 -9.93
CA ILE A 115 -14.04 7.27 -9.69
C ILE A 115 -13.71 6.36 -8.51
N ARG A 116 -14.50 6.46 -7.44
CA ARG A 116 -14.39 5.59 -6.26
C ARG A 116 -15.55 4.61 -6.26
N SER A 117 -15.24 3.31 -6.27
CA SER A 117 -16.24 2.24 -6.15
C SER A 117 -16.12 1.51 -4.81
N ARG A 118 -16.73 0.32 -4.65
CA ARG A 118 -16.46 -0.59 -3.51
C ARG A 118 -15.29 -1.56 -3.75
N MET A 119 -14.91 -1.81 -5.01
CA MET A 119 -13.74 -2.65 -5.40
C MET A 119 -12.39 -1.92 -5.59
N LYS A 120 -12.30 -0.93 -6.49
CA LYS A 120 -11.15 -0.01 -6.62
C LYS A 120 -11.50 1.50 -6.71
N SER A 121 -10.48 2.35 -6.58
CA SER A 121 -10.50 3.76 -6.99
C SER A 121 -9.62 3.93 -8.23
N VAL A 122 -10.09 4.73 -9.20
CA VAL A 122 -9.37 4.97 -10.46
C VAL A 122 -9.29 6.46 -10.72
N TYR A 123 -8.14 6.92 -11.20
CA TYR A 123 -7.90 8.29 -11.64
C TYR A 123 -7.58 8.30 -13.13
N HIS A 124 -8.14 9.28 -13.85
CA HIS A 124 -7.86 9.53 -15.25
C HIS A 124 -7.67 11.02 -15.49
N ARG A 125 -6.73 11.35 -16.37
CA ARG A 125 -6.61 12.67 -16.99
C ARG A 125 -6.96 12.53 -18.47
N LEU A 126 -8.08 13.13 -18.87
CA LEU A 126 -8.60 13.02 -20.23
C LEU A 126 -8.35 14.32 -20.99
N SER A 127 -7.81 14.24 -22.20
CA SER A 127 -7.71 15.38 -23.10
C SER A 127 -9.06 15.62 -23.81
N LEU A 128 -9.60 16.84 -23.75
CA LEU A 128 -10.91 17.13 -24.37
C LEU A 128 -10.84 17.16 -25.91
N THR A 129 -9.66 17.27 -26.50
CA THR A 129 -9.46 17.17 -27.96
C THR A 129 -9.62 15.75 -28.50
N GLU A 130 -9.55 14.72 -27.65
CA GLU A 130 -9.58 13.30 -28.03
C GLU A 130 -10.94 12.63 -27.74
N LEU A 131 -11.85 13.33 -27.05
CA LEU A 131 -13.17 12.80 -26.71
C LEU A 131 -14.12 12.90 -27.92
N HIS A 132 -14.32 11.77 -28.60
CA HIS A 132 -15.39 11.66 -29.59
C HIS A 132 -16.77 11.63 -28.90
N PRO A 133 -17.79 12.33 -29.45
CA PRO A 133 -19.14 12.27 -28.91
C PRO A 133 -19.70 10.85 -29.04
N VAL A 134 -19.87 10.18 -27.90
CA VAL A 134 -20.45 8.83 -27.81
C VAL A 134 -21.96 8.88 -28.07
N ASP A 135 -22.45 7.92 -28.85
CA ASP A 135 -23.87 7.80 -29.19
C ASP A 135 -24.71 7.47 -27.93
N PRO A 136 -25.65 8.33 -27.51
CA PRO A 136 -26.37 8.19 -26.23
C PRO A 136 -27.29 6.96 -26.13
N THR A 137 -27.41 6.18 -27.21
CA THR A 137 -28.31 5.03 -27.36
C THR A 137 -27.77 3.71 -26.78
N HIS A 138 -26.46 3.59 -26.52
CA HIS A 138 -25.84 2.36 -26.01
C HIS A 138 -25.81 2.22 -24.46
N LEU A 139 -26.34 3.20 -23.72
CA LEU A 139 -26.08 3.35 -22.29
C LEU A 139 -27.39 3.46 -21.47
N SER A 140 -27.80 2.35 -20.84
CA SER A 140 -28.91 2.31 -19.87
C SER A 140 -28.42 1.89 -18.47
N LEU A 141 -27.57 2.70 -17.84
CA LEU A 141 -27.36 2.59 -16.40
C LEU A 141 -28.26 3.64 -15.73
N SER A 142 -29.25 3.18 -14.96
CA SER A 142 -30.10 4.04 -14.12
C SER A 142 -29.31 4.49 -12.89
N LEU A 143 -28.42 5.46 -13.06
CA LEU A 143 -27.63 6.04 -11.99
C LEU A 143 -28.39 7.21 -11.35
N SER A 144 -28.68 7.12 -10.06
CA SER A 144 -29.18 8.28 -9.30
C SER A 144 -27.99 9.14 -8.88
N ILE A 145 -27.73 10.23 -9.59
CA ILE A 145 -26.57 11.11 -9.37
C ILE A 145 -27.01 12.31 -8.52
N CYS A 146 -26.30 12.56 -7.43
CA CYS A 146 -26.54 13.70 -6.54
C CYS A 146 -25.25 14.51 -6.36
N LEU A 147 -25.32 15.82 -6.60
CA LEU A 147 -24.20 16.73 -6.37
C LEU A 147 -23.94 16.84 -4.85
N SER A 148 -22.70 16.58 -4.43
CA SER A 148 -22.28 16.71 -3.04
C SER A 148 -22.00 18.18 -2.72
N VAL A 149 -23.06 18.90 -2.36
CA VAL A 149 -22.99 20.31 -1.96
C VAL A 149 -22.80 20.37 -0.44
N CYS A 150 -21.57 20.23 0.03
CA CYS A 150 -21.24 20.55 1.42
C CYS A 150 -19.83 21.15 1.56
N PRO A 151 -19.62 22.20 2.39
CA PRO A 151 -18.32 22.89 2.48
C PRO A 151 -17.15 22.01 2.93
N GLN A 152 -17.45 20.92 3.65
CA GLN A 152 -16.44 19.98 4.16
C GLN A 152 -16.30 18.74 3.27
N ALA A 153 -16.98 18.67 2.12
CA ALA A 153 -16.95 17.51 1.23
C ALA A 153 -15.50 17.15 0.87
N SER A 154 -14.72 18.12 0.38
CA SER A 154 -13.35 17.85 -0.07
C SER A 154 -12.44 17.34 1.03
N GLN A 155 -12.64 17.78 2.28
CA GLN A 155 -11.85 17.28 3.40
C GLN A 155 -12.23 15.84 3.77
N LEU A 156 -13.52 15.50 3.73
CA LEU A 156 -13.96 14.12 3.97
C LEU A 156 -13.46 13.18 2.85
N ILE A 157 -13.48 13.65 1.60
CA ILE A 157 -13.05 12.88 0.43
C ILE A 157 -11.55 12.63 0.45
N VAL A 158 -10.73 13.65 0.71
CA VAL A 158 -9.27 13.44 0.78
C VAL A 158 -8.88 12.52 1.93
N ASN A 159 -9.56 12.63 3.09
CA ASN A 159 -9.32 11.72 4.22
C ASN A 159 -9.70 10.28 3.89
N TYR A 160 -10.75 10.09 3.09
CA TYR A 160 -11.07 8.78 2.53
C TYR A 160 -9.96 8.35 1.58
N ASP A 161 -9.61 9.08 0.53
CA ASP A 161 -8.60 8.59 -0.44
C ASP A 161 -7.27 8.22 0.18
N GLU A 162 -6.81 9.02 1.14
CA GLU A 162 -5.51 8.82 1.77
C GLU A 162 -5.51 7.75 2.87
N HIS A 163 -6.65 7.09 3.14
CA HIS A 163 -6.68 5.93 4.04
C HIS A 163 -5.82 4.77 3.52
N GLU A 164 -5.62 4.68 2.20
CA GLU A 164 -4.80 3.66 1.53
C GLU A 164 -3.31 4.07 1.48
N VAL A 165 -2.99 5.33 1.76
CA VAL A 165 -1.60 5.82 1.72
C VAL A 165 -0.90 5.42 3.01
N ASN A 166 -0.24 4.27 2.98
CA ASN A 166 0.61 3.84 4.08
C ASN A 166 2.01 4.46 3.94
N ASN A 167 2.45 5.20 4.97
CA ASN A 167 3.82 5.72 5.06
C ASN A 167 4.68 4.98 6.11
N THR A 168 4.16 3.89 6.67
CA THR A 168 4.73 3.21 7.83
C THR A 168 4.74 1.70 7.64
N PHE A 169 5.91 1.08 7.80
CA PHE A 169 6.09 -0.36 7.62
C PHE A 169 6.68 -1.02 8.85
N LYS A 170 6.35 -2.29 9.03
CA LYS A 170 6.91 -3.12 10.10
C LYS A 170 7.31 -4.47 9.56
N PHE A 171 8.52 -4.89 9.88
CA PHE A 171 9.09 -6.13 9.34
C PHE A 171 9.70 -6.98 10.45
N GLY A 172 9.44 -8.27 10.39
CA GLY A 172 10.09 -9.24 11.29
C GLY A 172 11.56 -9.40 10.94
N VAL A 173 12.43 -9.55 11.94
CA VAL A 173 13.82 -9.99 11.72
C VAL A 173 14.09 -11.21 12.60
N ILE A 174 14.36 -12.33 11.95
CA ILE A 174 14.56 -13.63 12.58
C ILE A 174 16.00 -14.05 12.37
N TYR A 175 16.69 -14.39 13.46
CA TYR A 175 18.01 -14.98 13.39
C TYR A 175 17.90 -16.51 13.36
N GLN A 176 18.43 -17.15 12.31
CA GLN A 176 18.50 -18.61 12.17
C GLN A 176 19.95 -19.08 12.28
N ARG A 177 20.26 -19.82 13.33
CA ARG A 177 21.57 -20.44 13.55
C ARG A 177 21.67 -21.75 12.76
N PHE A 178 22.92 -22.20 12.56
CA PHE A 178 23.19 -23.47 11.91
C PHE A 178 22.37 -24.62 12.52
N GLY A 179 21.67 -25.35 11.65
CA GLY A 179 20.91 -26.54 12.02
C GLY A 179 19.53 -26.29 12.64
N GLN A 180 19.14 -25.04 12.92
CA GLN A 180 17.81 -24.72 13.44
C GLN A 180 16.76 -24.87 12.36
N VAL A 181 15.73 -25.68 12.63
CA VAL A 181 14.72 -26.10 11.63
C VAL A 181 13.32 -26.22 12.24
N SER A 182 13.10 -25.59 13.38
CA SER A 182 11.79 -25.50 14.03
C SER A 182 11.50 -24.08 14.52
N GLU A 183 10.22 -23.72 14.56
CA GLU A 183 9.75 -22.41 15.05
C GLU A 183 10.33 -22.06 16.43
N GLU A 184 10.29 -23.05 17.34
CA GLU A 184 10.75 -22.89 18.72
C GLU A 184 12.24 -22.55 18.78
N GLU A 185 13.07 -23.19 17.96
CA GLU A 185 14.51 -22.91 17.92
C GLU A 185 14.79 -21.50 17.40
N LEU A 186 14.08 -21.05 16.37
CA LEU A 186 14.24 -19.73 15.76
C LEU A 186 13.94 -18.61 16.77
N PHE A 187 12.81 -18.70 17.48
CA PHE A 187 12.42 -17.65 18.42
C PHE A 187 13.11 -17.73 19.78
N ARG A 188 13.87 -18.78 20.10
CA ARG A 188 14.62 -18.90 21.36
C ARG A 188 15.99 -18.22 21.36
N ASN A 189 16.47 -17.76 20.20
CA ASN A 189 17.76 -17.10 20.10
C ASN A 189 17.80 -15.79 20.91
N ASN A 190 18.77 -15.65 21.83
CA ASN A 190 18.92 -14.49 22.71
C ASN A 190 20.24 -13.74 22.51
N GLU A 191 21.21 -14.36 21.86
CA GLU A 191 22.54 -13.80 21.66
C GLU A 191 22.63 -13.16 20.27
N GLU A 192 23.14 -11.92 20.22
CA GLU A 192 23.46 -11.22 18.99
C GLU A 192 24.95 -11.43 18.68
N THR A 193 25.26 -12.14 17.61
CA THR A 193 26.65 -12.32 17.17
C THR A 193 27.18 -11.04 16.52
N PRO A 194 28.51 -10.89 16.35
CA PRO A 194 29.06 -9.74 15.64
C PRO A 194 28.50 -9.59 14.21
N ALA A 195 28.35 -10.70 13.48
CA ALA A 195 27.80 -10.68 12.13
C ALA A 195 26.32 -10.27 12.10
N PHE A 196 25.52 -10.75 13.05
CA PHE A 196 24.11 -10.34 13.16
C PHE A 196 23.99 -8.86 13.58
N THR A 197 24.79 -8.42 14.55
CA THR A 197 24.83 -7.00 14.97
C THR A 197 25.22 -6.09 13.81
N GLU A 198 26.21 -6.48 13.01
CA GLU A 198 26.62 -5.75 11.81
C GLU A 198 25.51 -5.68 10.75
N PHE A 199 24.75 -6.76 10.59
CA PHE A 199 23.58 -6.76 9.70
C PHE A 199 22.44 -5.87 10.23
N LEU A 200 22.17 -5.86 11.54
CA LEU A 200 21.17 -4.97 12.12
C LEU A 200 21.52 -3.48 11.90
N GLN A 201 22.80 -3.13 12.00
CA GLN A 201 23.29 -1.77 11.67
C GLN A 201 23.13 -1.43 10.18
N LEU A 202 23.16 -2.42 9.29
CA LEU A 202 22.86 -2.23 7.87
C LEU A 202 21.39 -1.88 7.64
N LEU A 203 20.46 -2.42 8.45
CA LEU A 203 19.02 -2.17 8.31
C LEU A 203 18.60 -0.78 8.81
N GLY A 204 19.18 -0.32 9.92
CA GLY A 204 18.74 0.92 10.55
C GLY A 204 19.52 1.26 11.82
N ASP A 205 19.04 2.28 12.51
CA ASP A 205 19.59 2.74 13.78
C ASP A 205 18.95 1.96 14.93
N THR A 206 19.76 1.55 15.91
CA THR A 206 19.24 1.04 17.17
C THR A 206 18.65 2.19 17.98
N VAL A 207 17.36 2.12 18.29
CA VAL A 207 16.62 3.14 19.03
C VAL A 207 16.12 2.60 20.36
N GLU A 208 16.13 3.43 21.40
CA GLU A 208 15.43 3.15 22.66
C GLU A 208 13.92 3.28 22.46
N LEU A 209 13.15 2.33 22.97
CA LEU A 209 11.69 2.32 22.86
C LEU A 209 11.02 3.26 23.86
N GLN A 210 11.62 3.44 25.04
CA GLN A 210 11.10 4.36 26.04
C GLN A 210 11.00 5.78 25.48
N ASP A 211 9.78 6.33 25.48
CA ASP A 211 9.46 7.66 24.97
C ASP A 211 9.74 7.90 23.47
N PHE A 212 9.96 6.84 22.68
CA PHE A 212 10.19 6.94 21.23
C PHE A 212 9.05 7.69 20.51
N LYS A 213 9.41 8.58 19.59
CA LYS A 213 8.47 9.51 18.93
C LYS A 213 8.12 9.16 17.48
N GLY A 214 8.88 8.27 16.85
CA GLY A 214 8.58 7.79 15.50
C GLY A 214 7.52 6.69 15.48
N PHE A 215 7.31 6.12 14.30
CA PHE A 215 6.43 4.97 14.14
C PHE A 215 6.88 3.76 14.97
N ARG A 216 6.05 3.36 15.95
CA ARG A 216 6.40 2.31 16.92
C ARG A 216 6.12 0.88 16.48
N GLY A 217 5.50 0.63 15.31
CA GLY A 217 5.23 -0.73 14.82
C GLY A 217 4.32 -1.61 15.69
N GLY A 218 3.72 -1.08 16.75
CA GLY A 218 2.98 -1.85 17.76
C GLY A 218 3.82 -2.28 18.97
N LEU A 219 5.08 -1.85 19.05
CA LEU A 219 5.93 -1.97 20.23
C LEU A 219 5.46 -1.00 21.34
N ASP A 220 5.75 -1.37 22.59
CA ASP A 220 5.47 -0.59 23.78
C ASP A 220 6.57 0.45 24.02
N VAL A 221 6.17 1.71 24.05
CA VAL A 221 7.04 2.87 24.25
C VAL A 221 6.88 3.50 25.64
N SER A 222 6.02 2.93 26.48
CA SER A 222 5.60 3.52 27.75
C SER A 222 5.95 2.65 28.96
N HIS A 223 5.88 1.32 28.84
CA HIS A 223 6.00 0.40 29.97
C HIS A 223 7.09 -0.67 29.79
N GLY A 224 7.86 -0.64 28.69
CA GLY A 224 8.97 -1.57 28.43
C GLY A 224 8.55 -3.03 28.24
N GLN A 225 7.30 -3.30 27.87
CA GLN A 225 6.78 -4.66 27.73
C GLN A 225 7.28 -5.40 26.49
N THR A 226 7.88 -4.70 25.52
CA THR A 226 8.31 -5.28 24.24
C THR A 226 9.82 -5.11 24.01
N GLY A 227 10.60 -5.11 25.10
CA GLY A 227 12.04 -4.86 25.07
C GLY A 227 12.37 -3.39 25.34
N SER A 228 13.66 -3.09 25.48
CA SER A 228 14.15 -1.72 25.69
C SER A 228 14.52 -1.01 24.39
N GLN A 229 14.95 -1.76 23.38
CA GLN A 229 15.47 -1.24 22.13
C GLN A 229 14.88 -1.97 20.93
N SER A 230 14.88 -1.32 19.77
CA SER A 230 14.67 -1.96 18.48
C SER A 230 15.53 -1.33 17.38
N VAL A 231 15.38 -1.79 16.13
CA VAL A 231 16.00 -1.18 14.96
C VAL A 231 14.93 -0.41 14.18
N TYR A 232 15.26 0.82 13.80
CA TYR A 232 14.35 1.74 13.12
C TYR A 232 15.07 2.49 12.01
N THR A 233 14.36 2.84 10.94
CA THR A 233 14.88 3.75 9.93
C THR A 233 13.80 4.50 9.17
N VAL A 234 14.19 5.54 8.42
CA VAL A 234 13.35 6.19 7.43
C VAL A 234 13.97 5.96 6.06
N HIS A 235 13.21 5.37 5.15
CA HIS A 235 13.62 5.06 3.78
C HIS A 235 12.62 5.66 2.79
N ARG A 236 13.04 6.57 1.89
CA ARG A 236 12.14 7.20 0.91
C ARG A 236 10.84 7.76 1.53
N GLN A 237 11.01 8.49 2.64
CA GLN A 237 9.92 9.08 3.45
C GLN A 237 8.98 8.04 4.10
N GLN A 238 9.35 6.76 4.09
CA GLN A 238 8.64 5.68 4.78
C GLN A 238 9.32 5.39 6.12
N GLU A 239 8.58 5.43 7.22
CA GLU A 239 9.10 5.00 8.53
C GLU A 239 9.05 3.47 8.62
N ILE A 240 10.15 2.83 9.03
CA ILE A 240 10.25 1.38 9.13
C ILE A 240 10.67 0.99 10.55
N MET A 241 9.82 0.22 11.22
CA MET A 241 10.12 -0.40 12.52
C MET A 241 10.40 -1.89 12.35
N PHE A 242 11.55 -2.37 12.79
CA PHE A 242 11.86 -3.79 12.76
C PHE A 242 11.46 -4.49 14.05
N HIS A 243 10.83 -5.65 13.96
CA HIS A 243 10.60 -6.55 15.08
C HIS A 243 11.73 -7.57 15.16
N VAL A 244 12.81 -7.20 15.84
CA VAL A 244 14.02 -8.03 15.93
C VAL A 244 13.85 -9.11 17.01
N SER A 245 13.95 -10.39 16.61
CA SER A 245 13.65 -11.52 17.51
C SER A 245 14.47 -11.52 18.79
N THR A 246 15.75 -11.14 18.73
CA THR A 246 16.66 -11.07 19.89
C THR A 246 16.42 -9.87 20.81
N LYS A 247 15.80 -8.79 20.30
CA LYS A 247 15.50 -7.58 21.08
C LYS A 247 14.12 -7.62 21.75
N LEU A 248 13.24 -8.49 21.27
CA LEU A 248 11.95 -8.77 21.90
C LEU A 248 12.14 -9.64 23.17
N PRO A 249 11.28 -9.47 24.20
CA PRO A 249 11.43 -10.15 25.48
C PRO A 249 11.47 -11.66 25.33
N PHE A 250 12.41 -12.29 26.02
CA PHE A 250 12.48 -13.73 26.18
C PHE A 250 11.67 -14.14 27.41
N THR A 251 10.81 -15.15 27.27
CA THR A 251 10.03 -15.69 28.40
C THR A 251 10.52 -17.09 28.74
N GLU A 252 11.14 -17.27 29.91
CA GLU A 252 11.55 -18.59 30.39
C GLU A 252 10.33 -19.52 30.55
N GLY A 253 10.45 -20.76 30.07
CA GLY A 253 9.37 -21.76 30.14
C GLY A 253 8.31 -21.67 29.04
N ASP A 254 8.27 -20.59 28.26
CA ASP A 254 7.41 -20.48 27.08
C ASP A 254 8.13 -21.05 25.85
N THR A 255 7.87 -22.29 25.47
CA THR A 255 8.55 -22.92 24.32
C THR A 255 8.22 -22.24 23.00
N GLN A 256 7.03 -21.64 22.88
CA GLN A 256 6.59 -20.96 21.67
C GLN A 256 7.02 -19.49 21.59
N GLN A 257 7.55 -18.93 22.68
CA GLN A 257 7.95 -17.52 22.78
C GLN A 257 6.86 -16.58 22.24
N LEU A 258 5.65 -16.70 22.79
CA LEU A 258 4.45 -16.02 22.32
C LEU A 258 4.60 -14.51 22.25
N GLN A 259 5.39 -13.88 23.12
CA GLN A 259 5.66 -12.44 23.06
C GLN A 259 6.39 -12.07 21.76
N ARG A 260 7.38 -12.86 21.34
CA ARG A 260 8.10 -12.64 20.08
C ARG A 260 7.22 -12.93 18.88
N LYS A 261 6.53 -14.08 18.92
CA LYS A 261 5.62 -14.54 17.87
C LYS A 261 4.44 -13.60 17.66
N ARG A 262 3.93 -12.94 18.72
CA ARG A 262 2.84 -11.96 18.61
C ARG A 262 3.20 -10.76 17.76
N HIS A 263 4.47 -10.34 17.75
CA HIS A 263 4.92 -9.23 16.91
C HIS A 263 5.28 -9.75 15.51
N ILE A 264 6.31 -10.60 15.43
CA ILE A 264 6.85 -11.09 14.16
C ILE A 264 5.83 -11.91 13.37
N GLY A 265 5.07 -12.76 14.04
CA GLY A 265 4.03 -13.58 13.42
C GLY A 265 2.80 -12.79 12.95
N ASN A 266 2.69 -11.50 13.29
CA ASN A 266 1.65 -10.58 12.78
C ASN A 266 2.22 -9.56 11.78
N ASP A 267 3.49 -9.68 11.41
CA ASP A 267 4.06 -8.94 10.28
C ASP A 267 3.70 -9.66 8.97
N ILE A 268 3.74 -8.91 7.87
CA ILE A 268 3.44 -9.43 6.53
C ILE A 268 4.71 -10.00 5.88
N VAL A 269 5.82 -9.29 6.04
CA VAL A 269 7.14 -9.67 5.50
C VAL A 269 8.15 -9.81 6.63
N ALA A 270 9.02 -10.82 6.54
CA ALA A 270 10.11 -11.01 7.49
C ALA A 270 11.46 -11.25 6.80
N VAL A 271 12.51 -10.75 7.42
CA VAL A 271 13.90 -11.08 7.07
C VAL A 271 14.34 -12.29 7.90
N VAL A 272 15.00 -13.25 7.26
CA VAL A 272 15.67 -14.35 7.94
C VAL A 272 17.18 -14.20 7.73
N PHE A 273 17.90 -13.89 8.82
CA PHE A 273 19.35 -13.74 8.79
C PHE A 273 20.03 -15.07 9.16
N GLN A 274 21.05 -15.44 8.38
CA GLN A 274 21.83 -16.66 8.55
C GLN A 274 23.34 -16.35 8.49
N GLU A 275 24.13 -16.87 9.43
CA GLU A 275 25.60 -16.82 9.31
C GLU A 275 26.16 -18.00 8.54
N GLU A 276 25.52 -19.15 8.67
CA GLU A 276 25.91 -20.40 8.03
C GLU A 276 24.75 -20.94 7.22
N ALA A 277 25.07 -21.59 6.09
CA ALA A 277 24.07 -22.16 5.19
C ALA A 277 23.16 -23.14 5.95
N THR A 278 21.89 -22.76 6.11
CA THR A 278 20.88 -23.57 6.78
C THR A 278 19.61 -23.54 5.95
N PRO A 279 19.01 -24.69 5.59
CA PRO A 279 17.79 -24.67 4.81
C PRO A 279 16.64 -24.02 5.57
N PHE A 280 15.95 -23.10 4.90
CA PHE A 280 14.72 -22.50 5.39
C PHE A 280 13.50 -23.02 4.61
N VAL A 281 12.39 -23.27 5.29
CA VAL A 281 11.09 -23.65 4.73
C VAL A 281 10.10 -22.65 5.33
N PRO A 282 9.34 -21.89 4.52
CA PRO A 282 8.39 -20.90 5.02
C PRO A 282 7.41 -21.45 6.07
N ASP A 283 6.92 -22.68 5.87
CA ASP A 283 6.00 -23.39 6.78
C ASP A 283 6.60 -23.73 8.15
N MET A 284 7.91 -23.51 8.36
CA MET A 284 8.49 -23.64 9.71
C MET A 284 7.88 -22.65 10.69
N ILE A 285 7.36 -21.51 10.22
CA ILE A 285 6.75 -20.49 11.08
C ILE A 285 5.25 -20.49 10.81
N ALA A 286 4.48 -20.90 11.80
CA ALA A 286 3.03 -20.94 11.72
C ALA A 286 2.45 -19.54 11.93
N SER A 287 2.15 -18.86 10.83
CA SER A 287 1.53 -17.54 10.83
C SER A 287 0.44 -17.44 9.75
N ASN A 288 -0.62 -16.71 10.10
CA ASN A 288 -1.65 -16.31 9.13
C ASN A 288 -1.25 -15.04 8.36
N PHE A 289 -0.28 -14.26 8.84
CA PHE A 289 0.07 -12.94 8.30
C PHE A 289 1.36 -12.93 7.50
N LEU A 290 2.36 -13.74 7.89
CA LEU A 290 3.60 -13.84 7.12
C LEU A 290 3.33 -14.44 5.74
N HIS A 291 3.55 -13.65 4.69
CA HIS A 291 3.32 -14.04 3.30
C HIS A 291 4.61 -13.99 2.46
N ALA A 292 5.63 -13.24 2.88
CA ALA A 292 6.92 -13.18 2.20
C ALA A 292 8.10 -13.21 3.17
N PHE A 293 9.19 -13.85 2.74
CA PHE A 293 10.45 -13.95 3.46
C PHE A 293 11.61 -13.54 2.55
N ILE A 294 12.49 -12.70 3.08
CA ILE A 294 13.77 -12.34 2.45
C ILE A 294 14.89 -12.91 3.29
N LEU A 295 15.63 -13.86 2.72
CA LEU A 295 16.73 -14.54 3.40
C LEU A 295 18.03 -13.85 3.09
N VAL A 296 18.80 -13.53 4.12
CA VAL A 296 20.11 -12.88 4.02
C VAL A 296 21.13 -13.77 4.72
N GLN A 297 21.97 -14.44 3.94
CA GLN A 297 23.02 -15.32 4.45
C GLN A 297 24.39 -14.68 4.27
N VAL A 298 25.22 -14.68 5.31
CA VAL A 298 26.63 -14.28 5.21
C VAL A 298 27.37 -15.25 4.27
N GLU A 299 28.07 -14.68 3.29
CA GLU A 299 29.01 -15.41 2.45
C GLU A 299 30.43 -15.19 2.98
N ALA A 300 31.25 -16.24 2.95
CA ALA A 300 32.61 -16.20 3.47
C ALA A 300 33.41 -15.03 2.85
N PRO A 301 34.20 -14.29 3.64
CA PRO A 301 34.86 -13.07 3.19
C PRO A 301 35.89 -13.37 2.09
N GLY A 302 35.51 -13.14 0.84
CA GLY A 302 36.43 -13.17 -0.29
C GLY A 302 37.21 -11.87 -0.39
N SER A 303 38.29 -11.68 0.38
CA SER A 303 39.26 -10.57 0.31
C SER A 303 38.76 -9.11 0.34
N GLY A 304 37.45 -8.83 0.22
CA GLY A 304 36.86 -7.51 -0.06
C GLY A 304 35.72 -7.11 0.88
N GLY A 305 35.65 -7.69 2.07
CA GLY A 305 34.62 -7.41 3.08
C GLY A 305 33.47 -8.43 3.12
N PRO A 306 32.53 -8.29 4.07
CA PRO A 306 31.38 -9.18 4.19
C PRO A 306 30.46 -9.04 2.97
N SER A 307 30.06 -10.18 2.41
CA SER A 307 29.08 -10.28 1.34
C SER A 307 27.88 -11.09 1.81
N TYR A 308 26.72 -10.84 1.22
CA TYR A 308 25.45 -11.42 1.60
C TYR A 308 24.79 -12.09 0.40
N LYS A 309 24.52 -13.38 0.52
CA LYS A 309 23.68 -14.12 -0.42
C LYS A 309 22.21 -13.91 -0.05
N VAL A 310 21.41 -13.52 -1.04
CA VAL A 310 19.99 -13.21 -0.85
C VAL A 310 19.12 -14.21 -1.60
N SER A 311 18.06 -14.68 -0.96
CA SER A 311 16.96 -15.42 -1.60
C SER A 311 15.62 -14.85 -1.15
N VAL A 312 14.62 -14.91 -2.02
CA VAL A 312 13.26 -14.43 -1.73
C VAL A 312 12.28 -15.57 -1.93
N THR A 313 11.34 -15.71 -1.00
CA THR A 313 10.23 -16.65 -1.14
C THR A 313 8.95 -16.03 -0.60
N ALA A 314 7.84 -16.23 -1.29
CA ALA A 314 6.54 -15.74 -0.86
C ALA A 314 5.44 -16.74 -1.24
N ARG A 315 4.24 -16.56 -0.70
CA ARG A 315 3.10 -17.41 -1.03
C ARG A 315 2.74 -17.34 -2.51
N GLU A 316 2.16 -18.41 -3.03
CA GLU A 316 1.84 -18.55 -4.46
C GLU A 316 0.89 -17.48 -5.00
N ASP A 317 0.03 -16.92 -4.15
CA ASP A 317 -0.93 -15.86 -4.48
C ASP A 317 -0.35 -14.44 -4.35
N VAL A 318 0.91 -14.30 -3.93
CA VAL A 318 1.64 -13.04 -3.91
C VAL A 318 2.32 -12.86 -5.27
N PRO A 319 2.08 -11.77 -6.01
CA PRO A 319 2.78 -11.51 -7.27
C PRO A 319 4.28 -11.27 -7.03
N GLN A 320 5.10 -11.45 -8.07
CA GLN A 320 6.51 -11.06 -8.01
C GLN A 320 6.64 -9.55 -7.75
N PHE A 321 7.69 -9.16 -7.03
CA PHE A 321 7.93 -7.79 -6.64
C PHE A 321 9.40 -7.40 -6.78
N GLY A 322 9.65 -6.14 -7.12
CA GLY A 322 10.99 -5.60 -7.33
C GLY A 322 11.68 -5.12 -6.04
N PRO A 323 12.94 -4.69 -6.13
CA PRO A 323 13.84 -4.81 -7.28
C PRO A 323 14.27 -6.27 -7.54
N PRO A 324 14.52 -6.69 -8.79
CA PRO A 324 14.90 -8.07 -9.11
C PRO A 324 16.25 -8.45 -8.49
N LEU A 325 16.42 -9.72 -8.12
CA LEU A 325 17.71 -10.23 -7.65
C LEU A 325 18.79 -10.16 -8.77
N PRO A 326 20.04 -9.79 -8.45
CA PRO A 326 21.15 -9.90 -9.40
C PRO A 326 21.53 -11.36 -9.64
N ASN A 327 22.28 -11.63 -10.71
CA ASN A 327 22.86 -12.94 -10.98
C ASN A 327 24.41 -12.84 -11.01
N PRO A 328 25.13 -13.38 -10.01
CA PRO A 328 24.63 -14.14 -8.86
C PRO A 328 23.92 -13.26 -7.82
N ALA A 329 23.00 -13.85 -7.04
CA ALA A 329 22.20 -13.17 -6.01
C ALA A 329 23.01 -12.85 -4.74
N VAL A 330 24.12 -12.13 -4.91
CA VAL A 330 25.09 -11.79 -3.89
C VAL A 330 25.34 -10.29 -3.89
N PHE A 331 25.29 -9.69 -2.70
CA PHE A 331 25.53 -8.28 -2.49
C PHE A 331 26.71 -8.06 -1.57
N ARG A 332 27.53 -7.04 -1.84
CA ARG A 332 28.53 -6.57 -0.86
C ARG A 332 27.85 -5.71 0.18
N LYS A 333 28.35 -5.73 1.42
CA LYS A 333 27.93 -4.75 2.42
C LYS A 333 28.15 -3.33 1.91
N GLY A 334 27.11 -2.52 1.91
CA GLY A 334 27.18 -1.13 1.49
C GLY A 334 25.81 -0.48 1.34
N PRO A 335 25.78 0.82 1.01
CA PRO A 335 24.56 1.58 0.79
C PRO A 335 23.67 0.97 -0.30
N GLU A 336 24.25 0.42 -1.37
CA GLU A 336 23.50 -0.26 -2.44
C GLU A 336 22.67 -1.44 -1.92
N PHE A 337 23.27 -2.33 -1.12
CA PHE A 337 22.56 -3.47 -0.56
C PHE A 337 21.46 -3.06 0.41
N ARG A 338 21.72 -2.00 1.21
CA ARG A 338 20.71 -1.42 2.09
C ARG A 338 19.52 -0.88 1.28
N GLU A 339 19.77 -0.08 0.25
CA GLU A 339 18.74 0.48 -0.63
C GLU A 339 17.93 -0.63 -1.31
N PHE A 340 18.60 -1.67 -1.82
CA PHE A 340 17.97 -2.86 -2.37
C PHE A 340 17.04 -3.52 -1.35
N LEU A 341 17.55 -3.85 -0.16
CA LEU A 341 16.85 -4.64 0.84
C LEU A 341 15.63 -3.90 1.41
N LEU A 342 15.76 -2.61 1.73
CA LEU A 342 14.65 -1.82 2.24
C LEU A 342 13.55 -1.62 1.18
N THR A 343 13.93 -1.38 -0.07
CA THR A 343 12.97 -1.29 -1.19
C THR A 343 12.27 -2.63 -1.43
N LYS A 344 13.03 -3.74 -1.42
CA LYS A 344 12.50 -5.10 -1.60
C LYS A 344 11.52 -5.50 -0.50
N LEU A 345 11.78 -5.09 0.75
CA LEU A 345 10.86 -5.32 1.87
C LEU A 345 9.54 -4.57 1.70
N ILE A 346 9.59 -3.28 1.36
CA ILE A 346 8.38 -2.47 1.12
C ILE A 346 7.57 -3.03 -0.04
N ASN A 347 8.22 -3.28 -1.18
CA ASN A 347 7.56 -3.82 -2.37
C ASN A 347 6.99 -5.22 -2.09
N GLY A 348 7.68 -6.04 -1.28
CA GLY A 348 7.17 -7.31 -0.81
C GLY A 348 5.85 -7.17 -0.04
N GLU A 349 5.74 -6.17 0.85
CA GLU A 349 4.50 -5.92 1.58
C GLU A 349 3.39 -5.39 0.66
N LEU A 350 3.73 -4.46 -0.25
CA LEU A 350 2.80 -3.95 -1.26
C LEU A 350 2.26 -5.06 -2.17
N ALA A 351 3.10 -6.02 -2.56
CA ALA A 351 2.68 -7.19 -3.30
C ALA A 351 1.81 -8.12 -2.46
N CYS A 352 2.09 -8.30 -1.17
CA CYS A 352 1.25 -9.10 -0.29
C CYS A 352 -0.17 -8.55 -0.18
N TYR A 353 -0.41 -7.25 -0.25
CA TYR A 353 -1.78 -6.70 -0.27
C TYR A 353 -2.60 -7.17 -1.49
N LYS A 354 -1.93 -7.52 -2.60
CA LYS A 354 -2.57 -8.07 -3.81
C LYS A 354 -2.94 -9.56 -3.68
N SER A 355 -2.53 -10.22 -2.59
CA SER A 355 -2.92 -11.62 -2.31
C SER A 355 -4.38 -11.74 -1.91
N ASP A 356 -4.96 -12.92 -2.14
CA ASP A 356 -6.38 -13.20 -1.95
C ASP A 356 -6.90 -12.87 -0.54
N ARG A 357 -6.06 -13.10 0.48
CA ARG A 357 -6.45 -12.87 1.88
C ARG A 357 -6.49 -11.39 2.22
N PHE A 358 -5.46 -10.65 1.81
CA PHE A 358 -5.33 -9.23 2.13
C PHE A 358 -6.23 -8.36 1.24
N ALA A 359 -6.35 -8.67 -0.05
CA ALA A 359 -7.25 -7.97 -0.97
C ALA A 359 -8.71 -8.00 -0.50
N ARG A 360 -9.20 -9.15 0.01
CA ARG A 360 -10.56 -9.24 0.58
C ARG A 360 -10.75 -8.40 1.84
N LEU A 361 -9.71 -8.28 2.67
CA LEU A 361 -9.76 -7.46 3.89
C LEU A 361 -9.77 -5.97 3.55
N GLU A 362 -8.96 -5.59 2.57
CA GLU A 362 -8.89 -4.23 2.02
C GLU A 362 -10.23 -3.85 1.38
N GLU A 363 -10.76 -4.67 0.46
CA GLU A 363 -12.05 -4.43 -0.20
C GLU A 363 -13.18 -4.19 0.80
N ARG A 364 -13.26 -5.02 1.85
CA ARG A 364 -14.29 -4.86 2.90
C ARG A 364 -14.13 -3.54 3.65
N THR A 365 -12.91 -3.16 4.00
CA THR A 365 -12.63 -1.91 4.72
C THR A 365 -12.96 -0.71 3.84
N ARG A 366 -12.53 -0.76 2.59
CA ARG A 366 -12.76 0.26 1.56
C ARG A 366 -14.24 0.48 1.27
N ALA A 367 -15.00 -0.62 1.13
CA ALA A 367 -16.44 -0.59 0.96
C ALA A 367 -17.15 0.05 2.17
N ALA A 368 -16.79 -0.35 3.39
CA ALA A 368 -17.38 0.20 4.61
C ALA A 368 -17.08 1.70 4.79
N LEU A 369 -15.84 2.12 4.52
CA LEU A 369 -15.44 3.52 4.57
C LEU A 369 -16.15 4.35 3.49
N LEU A 370 -16.31 3.80 2.27
CA LEU A 370 -17.02 4.50 1.20
C LEU A 370 -18.51 4.65 1.52
N ASP A 371 -19.14 3.58 2.00
CA ASP A 371 -20.54 3.61 2.39
C ASP A 371 -20.77 4.67 3.50
N SER A 372 -19.88 4.73 4.50
CA SER A 372 -19.92 5.77 5.54
C SER A 372 -19.69 7.19 4.99
N LEU A 373 -18.75 7.37 4.05
CA LEU A 373 -18.48 8.67 3.42
C LEU A 373 -19.70 9.14 2.61
N HIS A 374 -20.28 8.23 1.82
CA HIS A 374 -21.45 8.50 0.99
C HIS A 374 -22.62 8.99 1.85
N ASP A 375 -22.93 8.27 2.92
CA ASP A 375 -24.01 8.64 3.85
C ASP A 375 -23.76 10.00 4.50
N GLU A 376 -22.52 10.29 4.88
CA GLU A 376 -22.13 11.58 5.46
C GLU A 376 -22.31 12.74 4.46
N LEU A 377 -21.83 12.56 3.22
CA LEU A 377 -21.96 13.56 2.16
C LEU A 377 -23.42 13.82 1.80
N GLN A 378 -24.24 12.77 1.68
CA GLN A 378 -25.66 12.91 1.41
C GLN A 378 -26.39 13.65 2.52
N ARG A 379 -26.18 13.24 3.78
CA ARG A 379 -26.83 13.87 4.94
C ARG A 379 -26.51 15.35 5.05
N ARG A 380 -25.24 15.72 4.87
CA ARG A 380 -24.80 17.13 4.90
C ARG A 380 -25.31 17.94 3.72
N SER A 381 -25.36 17.34 2.53
CA SER A 381 -25.90 18.01 1.34
C SER A 381 -27.40 18.26 1.47
N GLN A 382 -28.17 17.29 1.99
CA GLN A 382 -29.60 17.46 2.26
C GLN A 382 -29.88 18.53 3.31
N SER A 383 -29.08 18.56 4.38
CA SER A 383 -29.18 19.60 5.43
C SER A 383 -28.91 20.99 4.85
N MET A 384 -27.88 21.15 4.02
CA MET A 384 -27.58 22.44 3.38
C MET A 384 -28.67 22.88 2.39
N LEU A 385 -29.26 21.93 1.66
CA LEU A 385 -30.36 22.20 0.73
C LEU A 385 -31.73 22.39 1.43
N GLY A 386 -31.79 22.29 2.76
CA GLY A 386 -33.04 22.45 3.53
C GLY A 386 -34.05 21.30 3.32
N LEU A 387 -33.57 20.14 2.87
CA LEU A 387 -34.40 18.97 2.56
C LEU A 387 -34.63 18.06 3.78
N THR A 388 -33.98 18.34 4.91
CA THR A 388 -34.24 17.66 6.19
C THR A 388 -35.43 18.32 6.89
N SER A 389 -36.65 17.83 6.65
CA SER A 389 -37.85 18.24 7.38
C SER A 389 -38.25 17.19 8.44
N GLY A 390 -38.17 17.57 9.73
CA GLY A 390 -38.73 16.88 10.91
C GLY A 390 -37.66 16.22 11.79
N LEU A 391 -37.48 16.55 13.07
CA LEU A 391 -38.34 17.12 14.11
C LEU A 391 -37.49 18.01 15.04
N GLU A 392 -38.12 19.02 15.64
CA GLU A 392 -37.58 19.98 16.62
C GLU A 392 -36.85 21.20 16.05
N GLU A 393 -37.61 22.28 15.79
CA GLU A 393 -37.38 23.60 16.42
C GLU A 393 -38.47 24.58 15.99
N GLU A 394 -39.48 24.77 16.84
CA GLU A 394 -40.25 26.00 16.86
C GLU A 394 -39.41 27.09 17.53
N GLY A 395 -39.11 28.14 16.76
CA GLY A 395 -38.89 29.47 17.31
C GLY A 395 -37.44 29.92 17.47
N ARG A 396 -36.93 30.59 16.42
CA ARG A 396 -36.45 31.99 16.51
C ARG A 396 -35.98 32.45 15.13
N ALA A 397 -36.70 33.42 14.58
CA ALA A 397 -36.22 34.23 13.47
C ALA A 397 -35.20 35.23 13.99
N GLU A 398 -34.05 35.37 13.34
CA GLU A 398 -33.28 36.62 13.35
C GLU A 398 -32.40 36.76 12.09
N ASN A 399 -32.26 38.02 11.68
CA ASN A 399 -31.85 38.48 10.36
C ASN A 399 -30.36 38.26 10.03
N GLY A 400 -30.06 37.87 8.79
CA GLY A 400 -28.72 37.91 8.19
C GLY A 400 -28.80 38.10 6.67
N HIS A 401 -28.13 39.13 6.15
CA HIS A 401 -28.15 39.54 4.75
C HIS A 401 -27.59 38.44 3.81
N ALA A 402 -28.41 37.99 2.86
CA ALA A 402 -28.00 37.05 1.82
C ALA A 402 -27.23 37.76 0.69
N HIS A 403 -25.98 37.34 0.46
CA HIS A 403 -25.24 37.65 -0.76
C HIS A 403 -25.82 36.82 -1.93
N GLY A 404 -26.58 37.49 -2.80
CA GLY A 404 -27.33 36.88 -3.91
C GLY A 404 -26.48 36.53 -5.14
N GLY A 405 -25.58 35.56 -5.01
CA GLY A 405 -24.85 34.97 -6.16
C GLY A 405 -24.85 33.44 -6.18
N LEU A 406 -24.69 32.80 -5.03
CA LEU A 406 -24.64 31.33 -4.92
C LEU A 406 -26.01 30.66 -5.11
N LEU A 407 -27.08 31.33 -4.69
CA LEU A 407 -28.46 30.83 -4.75
C LEU A 407 -29.03 30.78 -6.18
N GLU A 408 -28.48 31.57 -7.11
CA GLU A 408 -28.93 31.58 -8.51
C GLU A 408 -28.31 30.41 -9.29
N SER A 409 -27.05 30.06 -9.02
CA SER A 409 -26.39 28.85 -9.53
C SER A 409 -26.98 27.55 -8.98
N ILE A 410 -27.41 27.54 -7.71
CA ILE A 410 -28.10 26.41 -7.07
C ILE A 410 -29.52 26.24 -7.63
N LYS A 411 -30.23 27.34 -7.93
CA LYS A 411 -31.54 27.28 -8.61
C LYS A 411 -31.45 26.67 -10.01
N VAL A 412 -30.38 26.94 -10.76
CA VAL A 412 -30.15 26.30 -12.06
C VAL A 412 -29.93 24.79 -11.89
N CYS A 413 -29.13 24.33 -10.92
CA CYS A 413 -28.93 22.89 -10.69
C CYS A 413 -30.18 22.14 -10.18
N VAL A 414 -31.02 22.77 -9.36
CA VAL A 414 -32.27 22.17 -8.85
C VAL A 414 -33.38 22.18 -9.91
N LEU A 415 -33.44 23.19 -10.79
CA LEU A 415 -34.40 23.20 -11.91
C LEU A 415 -34.01 22.21 -13.01
N LEU A 416 -32.73 21.90 -13.17
CA LEU A 416 -32.21 20.86 -14.06
C LEU A 416 -32.53 19.42 -13.58
N SER A 417 -32.88 19.21 -12.30
CA SER A 417 -33.29 17.88 -11.80
C SER A 417 -34.79 17.58 -11.94
N HIS A 418 -35.64 18.61 -12.08
CA HIS A 418 -37.11 18.47 -12.15
C HIS A 418 -37.72 18.79 -13.53
N SER A 419 -36.91 19.21 -14.51
CA SER A 419 -37.38 19.65 -15.83
C SER A 419 -36.72 18.84 -16.96
N GLN A 420 -37.15 17.59 -17.14
CA GLN A 420 -36.64 16.65 -18.17
C GLN A 420 -35.16 16.26 -18.00
N PRO A 421 -34.72 15.06 -18.42
CA PRO A 421 -33.38 14.55 -18.09
C PRO A 421 -32.33 15.43 -18.76
N VAL A 422 -31.66 16.23 -17.95
CA VAL A 422 -30.58 17.10 -18.41
C VAL A 422 -29.43 16.22 -18.84
N LYS A 423 -29.08 16.38 -20.13
CA LYS A 423 -27.91 15.81 -20.79
C LYS A 423 -26.64 16.38 -20.16
N VAL A 424 -26.34 15.97 -18.93
CA VAL A 424 -24.98 16.02 -18.38
C VAL A 424 -24.28 14.77 -18.90
N CYS A 425 -23.11 14.94 -19.51
CA CYS A 425 -22.30 13.92 -20.17
C CYS A 425 -22.44 12.56 -19.49
N ARG A 426 -23.08 11.61 -20.20
CA ARG A 426 -23.02 10.19 -19.88
C ARG A 426 -21.60 9.73 -20.19
N CYS A 427 -20.69 9.94 -19.24
CA CYS A 427 -19.37 9.34 -19.31
C CYS A 427 -19.53 7.81 -19.28
N ASP A 428 -18.94 7.17 -20.28
CA ASP A 428 -18.92 5.73 -20.41
C ASP A 428 -18.04 5.13 -19.30
N LEU A 429 -18.66 4.70 -18.21
CA LEU A 429 -18.00 3.89 -17.19
C LEU A 429 -17.72 2.46 -17.69
N ARG A 430 -18.27 2.00 -18.83
CA ARG A 430 -18.04 0.64 -19.34
C ARG A 430 -16.76 0.55 -20.18
N GLU A 431 -16.40 1.57 -20.93
CA GLU A 431 -15.13 1.59 -21.68
C GLU A 431 -13.91 1.87 -20.78
N THR A 432 -14.06 2.65 -19.70
CA THR A 432 -12.99 2.87 -18.69
C THR A 432 -12.88 1.74 -17.65
N LEU A 433 -13.93 0.94 -17.44
CA LEU A 433 -13.90 -0.28 -16.61
C LEU A 433 -13.57 -1.55 -17.42
N GLY A 434 -12.97 -1.41 -18.61
CA GLY A 434 -12.61 -2.51 -19.52
C GLY A 434 -12.15 -3.78 -18.78
N ASP A 435 -12.85 -4.88 -19.04
CA ASP A 435 -12.59 -6.29 -18.70
C ASP A 435 -12.08 -6.65 -17.29
N SER A 436 -12.19 -5.74 -16.31
CA SER A 436 -11.71 -5.98 -14.93
C SER A 436 -12.84 -6.14 -13.91
N VAL A 437 -14.07 -6.38 -14.37
CA VAL A 437 -15.25 -6.69 -13.54
C VAL A 437 -15.99 -7.96 -14.05
N SER A 438 -15.24 -8.92 -14.60
CA SER A 438 -15.73 -10.29 -14.80
C SER A 438 -15.09 -11.25 -13.82
#